data_AF-A0AAX1UMT2-F1
#
_entry.id   AF-A0AAX1UMT2-F1
#
_cell.length_a   1.000
_cell.length_b   1.000
_cell.length_c   1.000
_cell.angle_alpha   90.00
_cell.angle_beta   90.00
_cell.angle_gamma   90.00
#
_symmetry.space_group_name_H-M   'P 1'
#
loop_
_entity.id
_entity.type
_entity.pdbx_description
1 polymer ?
#
loop_
_entity_poly.entity_id
_entity_poly.type
_entity_poly.pdbx_seq_one_letter_code
_entity_poly.pdbx_strand_id
1 'polypeptide(L)'
;MAFGSNIRTFFEGRWHEGDLAVMRAADHGIWQGSSVFDGARWFDGVAPDLEAHCARVNRSAEALMITPTVGTEEMVAIAREGLRAYGRDQAVYIRPMYWALDGSDLGVAPKPGATGFALCLEEVAMPAPEVTTTLTRTRFRRPVLEDNVCNAKAGCLYPNNARMLVEARSKGFGNALVADAMGNVAETATANVFMVKDGVVFTPVPNGTFLSGITRARHIANLRADGVDVVETVLTFEDFHGADEVFLSGNFAKVTPVTGFDETVYQVGPVTRLVRQLYWDWAHSAG
;
A
#
# COMPACT_ATOMS: atom_id res chain seq x y z
N MET A 1 -15.96 0.08 -2.90
CA MET A 1 -15.64 0.76 -4.17
C MET A 1 -14.88 -0.24 -5.00
N ALA A 2 -15.58 -0.93 -5.89
CA ALA A 2 -14.94 -1.71 -6.94
C ALA A 2 -14.38 -0.73 -7.99
N PHE A 3 -13.13 -0.93 -8.38
CA PHE A 3 -12.46 -0.31 -9.52
C PHE A 3 -12.85 -0.98 -10.84
N GLY A 4 -13.15 -2.28 -10.83
CA GLY A 4 -13.52 -3.08 -12.01
C GLY A 4 -14.80 -3.90 -11.81
N SER A 5 -15.29 -4.53 -12.89
CA SER A 5 -16.47 -5.43 -12.85
C SER A 5 -16.12 -6.91 -12.81
N ASN A 6 -14.91 -7.29 -13.23
CA ASN A 6 -14.42 -8.68 -13.17
C ASN A 6 -13.76 -8.94 -11.81
N ILE A 7 -14.54 -9.43 -10.87
CA ILE A 7 -14.15 -9.69 -9.48
C ILE A 7 -14.38 -11.15 -9.15
N ARG A 8 -13.43 -11.75 -8.43
CA ARG A 8 -13.58 -13.07 -7.81
C ARG A 8 -13.18 -12.98 -6.35
N THR A 9 -13.95 -13.58 -5.45
CA THR A 9 -13.66 -13.52 -4.01
C THR A 9 -13.65 -14.92 -3.42
N PHE A 10 -12.54 -15.28 -2.77
CA PHE A 10 -12.45 -16.48 -1.94
C PHE A 10 -13.01 -16.16 -0.56
N PHE A 11 -14.08 -16.85 -0.18
CA PHE A 11 -14.78 -16.65 1.09
C PHE A 11 -15.48 -17.95 1.50
N GLU A 12 -15.42 -18.30 2.79
CA GLU A 12 -15.97 -19.56 3.32
C GLU A 12 -15.48 -20.82 2.57
N GLY A 13 -14.18 -20.86 2.24
CA GLY A 13 -13.52 -22.03 1.67
C GLY A 13 -13.74 -22.25 0.17
N ARG A 14 -14.33 -21.29 -0.55
CA ARG A 14 -14.55 -21.41 -2.00
C ARG A 14 -14.48 -20.07 -2.74
N TRP A 15 -14.27 -20.13 -4.04
CA TRP A 15 -14.37 -18.98 -4.94
C TRP A 15 -15.83 -18.63 -5.27
N HIS A 16 -16.13 -17.35 -5.27
CA HIS A 16 -17.39 -16.76 -5.71
C HIS A 16 -17.10 -15.70 -6.77
N GLU A 17 -18.05 -15.49 -7.69
CA GLU A 17 -17.97 -14.47 -8.73
C GLU A 17 -18.64 -13.17 -8.25
N GLY A 18 -18.06 -12.01 -8.58
CA GLY A 18 -18.59 -10.69 -8.28
C GLY A 18 -18.17 -10.09 -6.93
N ASP A 19 -18.70 -8.89 -6.66
CA ASP A 19 -18.53 -8.16 -5.39
C ASP A 19 -19.40 -8.78 -4.29
N LEU A 20 -18.79 -9.68 -3.50
CA LEU A 20 -19.48 -10.45 -2.47
C LEU A 20 -19.59 -9.68 -1.15
N ALA A 21 -20.77 -9.69 -0.54
CA ALA A 21 -20.94 -9.21 0.83
C ALA A 21 -20.30 -10.19 1.83
N VAL A 22 -19.06 -9.91 2.25
CA VAL A 22 -18.29 -10.78 3.16
C VAL A 22 -18.44 -10.44 4.64
N MET A 23 -18.76 -9.20 4.98
CA MET A 23 -18.88 -8.72 6.36
C MET A 23 -20.34 -8.44 6.72
N ARG A 24 -20.79 -8.90 7.88
CA ARG A 24 -22.16 -8.70 8.34
C ARG A 24 -22.27 -7.40 9.15
N ALA A 25 -23.48 -6.85 9.20
CA ALA A 25 -23.76 -5.58 9.90
C ALA A 25 -23.47 -5.61 11.41
N ALA A 26 -23.41 -6.79 12.02
CA ALA A 26 -23.11 -6.96 13.45
C ALA A 26 -21.67 -7.42 13.72
N ASP A 27 -20.85 -7.69 12.69
CA ASP A 27 -19.47 -8.12 12.88
C ASP A 27 -18.67 -7.03 13.60
N HIS A 28 -17.83 -7.39 14.56
CA HIS A 28 -16.97 -6.43 15.25
C HIS A 28 -16.17 -5.55 14.26
N GLY A 29 -15.69 -6.14 13.16
CA GLY A 29 -14.98 -5.45 12.09
C GLY A 29 -15.70 -4.22 11.51
N ILE A 30 -17.03 -4.22 11.42
CA ILE A 30 -17.77 -3.16 10.71
C ILE A 30 -17.84 -1.86 11.52
N TRP A 31 -18.05 -1.97 12.84
CA TRP A 31 -18.37 -0.82 13.68
C TRP A 31 -17.30 -0.50 14.73
N GLN A 32 -16.37 -1.43 14.98
CA GLN A 32 -15.20 -1.23 15.85
C GLN A 32 -13.87 -1.15 15.09
N GLY A 33 -13.90 -1.27 13.75
CA GLY A 33 -12.75 -0.94 12.89
C GLY A 33 -11.57 -1.92 12.96
N SER A 34 -11.80 -3.17 13.34
CA SER A 34 -10.70 -4.16 13.49
C SER A 34 -10.20 -4.75 12.16
N SER A 35 -10.73 -4.34 11.01
CA SER A 35 -10.31 -4.90 9.72
C SER A 35 -8.85 -4.57 9.38
N VAL A 36 -8.14 -5.55 8.82
CA VAL A 36 -6.82 -5.39 8.20
C VAL A 36 -6.85 -5.91 6.77
N PHE A 37 -5.96 -5.38 5.93
CA PHE A 37 -5.85 -5.82 4.56
C PHE A 37 -4.42 -5.69 4.05
N ASP A 38 -4.12 -6.42 2.99
CA ASP A 38 -2.98 -6.09 2.14
C ASP A 38 -3.40 -5.94 0.68
N GLY A 39 -2.44 -5.63 -0.17
CA GLY A 39 -2.62 -5.48 -1.59
C GLY A 39 -1.35 -5.90 -2.29
N ALA A 40 -1.43 -6.98 -3.07
CA ALA A 40 -0.42 -7.40 -4.06
C ALA A 40 -0.93 -7.12 -5.48
N ARG A 41 -0.10 -7.37 -6.51
CA ARG A 41 -0.49 -7.23 -7.92
C ARG A 41 -0.09 -8.45 -8.71
N TRP A 42 -0.96 -8.83 -9.62
CA TRP A 42 -0.66 -9.65 -10.79
C TRP A 42 -0.66 -8.75 -12.02
N PHE A 43 0.34 -8.89 -12.88
CA PHE A 43 0.43 -8.26 -14.18
C PHE A 43 1.48 -9.02 -15.00
N ASP A 44 1.36 -9.01 -16.33
CA ASP A 44 2.33 -9.64 -17.25
C ASP A 44 2.68 -11.11 -16.89
N GLY A 45 1.73 -11.81 -16.25
CA GLY A 45 1.91 -13.18 -15.79
C GLY A 45 2.79 -13.38 -14.56
N VAL A 46 3.12 -12.33 -13.81
CA VAL A 46 3.95 -12.36 -12.59
C VAL A 46 3.21 -11.78 -11.39
N ALA A 47 3.61 -12.21 -10.18
CA ALA A 47 3.02 -11.78 -8.90
C ALA A 47 4.11 -11.30 -7.92
N PRO A 48 4.85 -10.22 -8.25
CA PRO A 48 6.03 -9.83 -7.51
C PRO A 48 5.73 -9.57 -6.03
N ASP A 49 6.55 -10.16 -5.16
CA ASP A 49 6.46 -10.08 -3.70
C ASP A 49 5.12 -10.55 -3.10
N LEU A 50 4.34 -11.39 -3.81
CA LEU A 50 3.05 -11.90 -3.32
C LEU A 50 3.15 -12.54 -1.93
N GLU A 51 4.16 -13.37 -1.69
CA GLU A 51 4.40 -14.01 -0.40
C GLU A 51 4.63 -12.99 0.72
N ALA A 52 5.42 -11.94 0.47
CA ALA A 52 5.69 -10.90 1.44
C ALA A 52 4.40 -10.13 1.82
N HIS A 53 3.51 -9.91 0.84
CA HIS A 53 2.21 -9.29 1.07
C HIS A 53 1.26 -10.20 1.87
N CYS A 54 1.20 -11.49 1.55
CA CYS A 54 0.44 -12.49 2.33
C CYS A 54 0.98 -12.61 3.76
N ALA A 55 2.29 -12.58 3.96
CA ALA A 55 2.89 -12.61 5.30
C ALA A 55 2.56 -11.34 6.10
N ARG A 56 2.51 -10.17 5.45
CA ARG A 56 2.24 -8.90 6.13
C ARG A 56 0.78 -8.74 6.55
N VAL A 57 -0.19 -9.32 5.83
CA VAL A 57 -1.59 -9.29 6.30
C VAL A 57 -1.75 -10.10 7.59
N ASN A 58 -1.04 -11.22 7.74
CA ASN A 58 -1.03 -12.00 8.98
C ASN A 58 -0.41 -11.20 10.13
N ARG A 59 0.76 -10.56 9.93
CA ARG A 59 1.35 -9.65 10.93
C ARG A 59 0.46 -8.46 11.29
N SER A 60 -0.28 -7.94 10.30
CA SER A 60 -1.23 -6.85 10.54
C SER A 60 -2.42 -7.33 11.38
N ALA A 61 -2.93 -8.53 11.14
CA ALA A 61 -3.98 -9.13 11.95
C ALA A 61 -3.53 -9.30 13.41
N GLU A 62 -2.33 -9.85 13.62
CA GLU A 62 -1.74 -10.00 14.96
C GLU A 62 -1.58 -8.65 15.68
N ALA A 63 -1.10 -7.61 14.98
CA ALA A 63 -0.99 -6.25 15.51
C ALA A 63 -2.34 -5.61 15.87
N LEU A 64 -3.45 -6.11 15.30
CA LEU A 64 -4.83 -5.74 15.63
C LEU A 64 -5.49 -6.70 16.61
N MET A 65 -4.70 -7.56 17.27
CA MET A 65 -5.16 -8.57 18.21
C MET A 65 -6.15 -9.57 17.58
N ILE A 66 -6.13 -9.72 16.25
CA ILE A 66 -6.91 -10.70 15.50
C ILE A 66 -6.06 -11.94 15.27
N THR A 67 -6.64 -13.11 15.47
CA THR A 67 -6.00 -14.39 15.14
C THR A 67 -6.05 -14.62 13.63
N PRO A 68 -4.93 -14.62 12.88
CA PRO A 68 -4.95 -14.99 11.46
C PRO A 68 -5.33 -16.46 11.31
N THR A 69 -6.19 -16.77 10.34
CA THR A 69 -6.75 -18.13 10.15
C THR A 69 -6.24 -18.85 8.90
N VAL A 70 -5.47 -18.17 8.05
CA VAL A 70 -4.89 -18.71 6.82
C VAL A 70 -3.39 -18.46 6.82
N GLY A 71 -2.61 -19.54 6.69
CA GLY A 71 -1.15 -19.46 6.63
C GLY A 71 -0.66 -18.72 5.39
N THR A 72 0.55 -18.16 5.43
CA THR A 72 1.12 -17.42 4.29
C THR A 72 1.16 -18.27 3.02
N GLU A 73 1.69 -19.50 3.11
CA GLU A 73 1.82 -20.42 1.96
C GLU A 73 0.45 -20.79 1.37
N GLU A 74 -0.52 -21.09 2.24
CA GLU A 74 -1.90 -21.38 1.85
C GLU A 74 -2.55 -20.17 1.16
N MET A 75 -2.35 -18.97 1.69
CA MET A 75 -2.89 -17.74 1.10
C MET A 75 -2.30 -17.46 -0.28
N VAL A 76 -0.99 -17.71 -0.47
CA VAL A 76 -0.33 -17.63 -1.78
C VAL A 76 -0.93 -18.66 -2.74
N ALA A 77 -1.16 -19.90 -2.29
CA ALA A 77 -1.77 -20.95 -3.09
C ALA A 77 -3.19 -20.57 -3.52
N ILE A 78 -4.03 -20.07 -2.60
CA ILE A 78 -5.37 -19.55 -2.89
C ILE A 78 -5.28 -18.45 -3.94
N ALA A 79 -4.45 -17.42 -3.74
CA ALA A 79 -4.29 -16.33 -4.70
C ALA A 79 -3.91 -16.84 -6.09
N ARG A 80 -2.92 -17.74 -6.18
CA ARG A 80 -2.46 -18.33 -7.45
C ARG A 80 -3.52 -19.20 -8.12
N GLU A 81 -4.34 -19.91 -7.36
CA GLU A 81 -5.49 -20.65 -7.90
C GLU A 81 -6.50 -19.70 -8.55
N GLY A 82 -6.90 -18.65 -7.82
CA GLY A 82 -7.87 -17.67 -8.31
C GLY A 82 -7.39 -16.92 -9.55
N LEU A 83 -6.09 -16.60 -9.61
CA LEU A 83 -5.46 -15.93 -10.74
C LEU A 83 -5.50 -16.73 -12.06
N ARG A 84 -5.70 -18.06 -12.01
CA ARG A 84 -5.82 -18.90 -13.22
C ARG A 84 -7.03 -18.56 -14.09
N ALA A 85 -8.03 -17.87 -13.54
CA ALA A 85 -9.19 -17.41 -14.31
C ALA A 85 -8.95 -16.10 -15.07
N TYR A 86 -7.79 -15.47 -14.89
CA TYR A 86 -7.43 -14.23 -15.57
C TYR A 86 -6.37 -14.50 -16.65
N GLY A 87 -6.45 -13.76 -17.75
CA GLY A 87 -5.44 -13.74 -18.80
C GLY A 87 -4.09 -13.28 -18.28
N ARG A 88 -3.03 -13.69 -18.97
CA ARG A 88 -1.65 -13.32 -18.62
C ARG A 88 -1.39 -11.82 -18.79
N ASP A 89 -2.07 -11.20 -19.74
CA ASP A 89 -2.07 -9.77 -20.07
C ASP A 89 -3.04 -8.94 -19.20
N GLN A 90 -3.93 -9.59 -18.45
CA GLN A 90 -4.80 -8.92 -17.50
C GLN A 90 -4.04 -8.61 -16.21
N ALA A 91 -4.26 -7.40 -15.70
CA ALA A 91 -3.70 -6.99 -14.43
C ALA A 91 -4.76 -7.12 -13.32
N VAL A 92 -4.42 -7.77 -12.22
CA VAL A 92 -5.33 -8.05 -11.11
C VAL A 92 -4.78 -7.48 -9.80
N TYR A 93 -5.62 -6.79 -9.03
CA TYR A 93 -5.31 -6.38 -7.67
C TYR A 93 -5.74 -7.49 -6.71
N ILE A 94 -4.81 -7.91 -5.86
CA ILE A 94 -4.98 -9.06 -4.95
C ILE A 94 -5.10 -8.51 -3.53
N ARG A 95 -6.27 -8.63 -2.92
CA ARG A 95 -6.59 -8.01 -1.63
C ARG A 95 -7.02 -9.06 -0.60
N PRO A 96 -6.08 -9.67 0.14
CA PRO A 96 -6.40 -10.46 1.31
C PRO A 96 -6.85 -9.55 2.46
N MET A 97 -7.85 -9.98 3.22
CA MET A 97 -8.49 -9.20 4.28
C MET A 97 -8.81 -10.11 5.47
N TYR A 98 -8.60 -9.58 6.68
CA TYR A 98 -9.13 -10.16 7.91
C TYR A 98 -9.96 -9.13 8.67
N TRP A 99 -10.89 -9.60 9.49
CA TRP A 99 -11.62 -8.79 10.47
C TRP A 99 -12.06 -9.67 11.64
N ALA A 100 -12.34 -9.07 12.79
CA ALA A 100 -12.96 -9.79 13.89
C ALA A 100 -14.47 -9.91 13.64
N LEU A 101 -15.03 -11.10 13.86
CA LEU A 101 -16.47 -11.38 13.81
C LEU A 101 -17.14 -10.95 15.11
N ASP A 102 -16.58 -11.34 16.25
CA ASP A 102 -17.15 -11.07 17.57
C ASP A 102 -16.21 -10.22 18.45
N GLY A 103 -16.78 -9.54 19.44
CA GLY A 103 -16.04 -8.96 20.56
C GLY A 103 -15.85 -9.95 21.72
N SER A 104 -14.85 -9.69 22.56
CA SER A 104 -14.61 -10.40 23.82
C SER A 104 -15.74 -10.14 24.84
N ASP A 105 -15.61 -10.62 26.07
CA ASP A 105 -16.64 -10.45 27.11
C ASP A 105 -17.02 -8.97 27.36
N LEU A 106 -16.10 -8.03 27.12
CA LEU A 106 -16.36 -6.58 27.23
C LEU A 106 -16.82 -5.93 25.90
N GLY A 107 -16.87 -6.70 24.82
CA GLY A 107 -17.39 -6.30 23.50
C GLY A 107 -16.46 -5.42 22.64
N VAL A 108 -15.46 -4.75 23.22
CA VAL A 108 -14.57 -3.81 22.51
C VAL A 108 -13.29 -4.45 21.99
N ALA A 109 -12.73 -5.42 22.73
CA ALA A 109 -11.57 -6.16 22.23
C ALA A 109 -12.05 -7.26 21.28
N PRO A 110 -11.33 -7.58 20.19
CA PRO A 110 -11.63 -8.73 19.36
C PRO A 110 -11.68 -10.04 20.16
N LYS A 111 -12.66 -10.90 19.88
CA LYS A 111 -12.69 -12.26 20.45
C LYS A 111 -11.62 -13.14 19.77
N PRO A 112 -10.71 -13.77 20.53
CA PRO A 112 -9.71 -14.66 19.96
C PRO A 112 -10.33 -15.78 19.11
N GLY A 113 -9.78 -16.01 17.91
CA GLY A 113 -10.25 -17.04 16.98
C GLY A 113 -11.55 -16.75 16.24
N ALA A 114 -12.31 -15.71 16.60
CA ALA A 114 -13.51 -15.29 15.87
C ALA A 114 -13.12 -14.35 14.73
N THR A 115 -12.46 -14.89 13.71
CA THR A 115 -11.88 -14.12 12.61
C THR A 115 -12.55 -14.46 11.28
N GLY A 116 -13.00 -13.44 10.55
CA GLY A 116 -13.39 -13.55 9.16
C GLY A 116 -12.19 -13.37 8.25
N PHE A 117 -12.14 -14.13 7.15
CA PHE A 117 -11.12 -14.01 6.11
C PHE A 117 -11.77 -13.97 4.73
N ALA A 118 -11.28 -13.10 3.86
CA ALA A 118 -11.60 -13.12 2.44
C ALA A 118 -10.38 -12.72 1.61
N LEU A 119 -10.27 -13.28 0.41
CA LEU A 119 -9.29 -12.84 -0.58
C LEU A 119 -10.02 -12.39 -1.84
N CYS A 120 -9.97 -11.09 -2.13
CA CYS A 120 -10.60 -10.50 -3.29
C CYS A 120 -9.57 -10.33 -4.42
N LEU A 121 -9.91 -10.83 -5.60
CA LEU A 121 -9.23 -10.59 -6.87
C LEU A 121 -10.08 -9.67 -7.70
N GLU A 122 -9.48 -8.61 -8.22
CA GLU A 122 -10.19 -7.59 -8.95
C GLU A 122 -9.37 -7.17 -10.17
N GLU A 123 -9.91 -7.36 -11.37
CA GLU A 123 -9.26 -6.91 -12.60
C GLU A 123 -9.23 -5.38 -12.64
N VAL A 124 -8.01 -4.84 -12.64
CA VAL A 124 -7.75 -3.41 -12.72
C VAL A 124 -6.48 -3.21 -13.52
N ALA A 125 -6.59 -2.48 -14.64
CA ALA A 125 -5.45 -2.18 -15.49
C ALA A 125 -4.29 -1.54 -14.71
N MET A 126 -3.05 -1.85 -15.09
CA MET A 126 -1.90 -1.10 -14.60
C MET A 126 -2.01 0.35 -15.07
N PRO A 127 -1.75 1.35 -14.21
CA PRO A 127 -1.62 2.73 -14.65
C PRO A 127 -0.55 2.84 -15.73
N ALA A 128 -0.82 3.64 -16.77
CA ALA A 128 0.13 3.88 -17.83
C ALA A 128 1.41 4.54 -17.27
N PRO A 129 2.61 4.26 -17.82
CA PRO A 129 3.88 4.81 -17.33
C PRO A 129 3.92 6.34 -17.23
N GLU A 130 3.13 7.03 -18.06
CA GLU A 130 3.07 8.48 -18.17
C GLU A 130 2.14 9.12 -17.15
N VAL A 131 1.36 8.32 -16.40
CA VAL A 131 0.48 8.84 -15.35
C VAL A 131 1.33 9.41 -14.22
N THR A 132 1.17 10.71 -13.97
CA THR A 132 1.84 11.42 -12.87
C THR A 132 0.84 11.92 -11.84
N THR A 133 1.36 12.43 -10.73
CA THR A 133 0.55 13.15 -9.73
C THR A 133 1.25 14.44 -9.31
N THR A 134 0.49 15.34 -8.68
CA THR A 134 1.01 16.50 -7.96
C THR A 134 0.75 16.34 -6.45
N LEU A 135 1.59 16.97 -5.64
CA LEU A 135 1.52 16.95 -4.18
C LEU A 135 1.23 18.34 -3.63
N THR A 136 0.59 18.40 -2.47
CA THR A 136 0.53 19.60 -1.63
C THR A 136 0.66 19.21 -0.16
N ARG A 137 0.90 20.19 0.72
CA ARG A 137 0.85 19.96 2.16
C ARG A 137 -0.58 19.77 2.65
N THR A 138 -0.73 18.95 3.68
CA THR A 138 -1.98 18.77 4.44
C THR A 138 -1.78 19.25 5.88
N ARG A 139 -2.86 19.73 6.51
CA ARG A 139 -2.83 20.09 7.95
C ARG A 139 -2.83 18.88 8.87
N PHE A 140 -3.15 17.68 8.36
CA PHE A 140 -3.19 16.45 9.14
C PHE A 140 -1.81 15.78 9.16
N ARG A 141 -1.51 15.03 10.22
CA ARG A 141 -0.24 14.32 10.38
C ARG A 141 -0.44 12.81 10.46
N ARG A 142 0.63 12.04 10.24
CA ARG A 142 0.66 10.62 10.56
C ARG A 142 0.54 10.43 12.08
N PRO A 143 -0.23 9.44 12.55
CA PRO A 143 -0.33 9.13 13.97
C PRO A 143 0.92 8.39 14.46
N VAL A 144 0.99 8.14 15.77
CA VAL A 144 2.08 7.41 16.42
C VAL A 144 1.56 6.09 16.99
N LEU A 145 2.47 5.17 17.33
CA LEU A 145 2.06 3.85 17.82
C LEU A 145 1.35 3.90 19.18
N GLU A 146 1.58 4.95 19.97
CA GLU A 146 0.98 5.12 21.29
C GLU A 146 -0.54 5.41 21.25
N ASP A 147 -1.03 6.02 20.17
CA ASP A 147 -2.44 6.37 20.01
C ASP A 147 -3.15 5.63 18.86
N ASN A 148 -2.40 4.92 18.01
CA ASN A 148 -2.93 4.18 16.87
C ASN A 148 -2.08 2.94 16.55
N VAL A 149 -2.66 1.96 15.85
CA VAL A 149 -2.00 0.72 15.41
C VAL A 149 -1.20 0.91 14.11
N CYS A 150 -0.23 1.83 14.11
CA CYS A 150 0.57 2.21 12.95
C CYS A 150 1.51 1.11 12.42
N ASN A 151 1.74 0.06 13.21
CA ASN A 151 2.52 -1.12 12.84
C ASN A 151 1.71 -2.14 12.00
N ALA A 152 0.47 -1.82 11.63
CA ALA A 152 -0.41 -2.66 10.84
C ALA A 152 -0.94 -1.93 9.60
N LYS A 153 -1.27 -2.68 8.55
CA LYS A 153 -2.07 -2.16 7.44
C LYS A 153 -3.55 -2.35 7.74
N ALA A 154 -4.06 -1.46 8.59
CA ALA A 154 -5.40 -1.56 9.17
C ALA A 154 -6.37 -0.53 8.58
N GLY A 155 -7.62 -0.94 8.39
CA GLY A 155 -8.68 -0.10 7.84
C GLY A 155 -8.95 1.15 8.69
N CYS A 156 -8.82 1.05 10.02
CA CYS A 156 -9.01 2.16 10.96
C CYS A 156 -8.03 3.34 10.77
N LEU A 157 -6.91 3.15 10.06
CA LEU A 157 -5.95 4.22 9.79
C LEU A 157 -6.34 5.07 8.56
N TYR A 158 -7.10 4.50 7.62
CA TYR A 158 -7.37 5.11 6.32
C TYR A 158 -8.34 6.29 6.31
N PRO A 159 -9.23 6.52 7.30
CA PRO A 159 -9.97 7.79 7.39
C PRO A 159 -9.05 9.01 7.50
N ASN A 160 -7.88 8.86 8.15
CA ASN A 160 -6.88 9.94 8.23
C ASN A 160 -6.28 10.23 6.84
N ASN A 161 -5.89 9.18 6.11
CA ASN A 161 -5.41 9.29 4.74
C ASN A 161 -6.49 9.89 3.80
N ALA A 162 -7.75 9.51 3.97
CA ALA A 162 -8.86 10.00 3.15
C ALA A 162 -9.08 11.51 3.32
N ARG A 163 -9.09 12.03 4.55
CA ARG A 163 -9.25 13.49 4.77
C ARG A 163 -8.06 14.30 4.25
N MET A 164 -6.85 13.74 4.24
CA MET A 164 -5.67 14.35 3.60
C MET A 164 -5.87 14.47 2.08
N LEU A 165 -6.39 13.41 1.43
CA LEU A 165 -6.70 13.43 0.01
C LEU A 165 -7.82 14.42 -0.35
N VAL A 166 -8.88 14.49 0.48
CA VAL A 166 -9.95 15.49 0.30
C VAL A 166 -9.38 16.90 0.38
N GLU A 167 -8.50 17.17 1.35
CA GLU A 167 -7.84 18.48 1.46
C GLU A 167 -6.96 18.77 0.23
N ALA A 168 -6.11 17.83 -0.19
CA ALA A 168 -5.24 18.02 -1.36
C ALA A 168 -6.06 18.30 -2.64
N ARG A 169 -7.14 17.53 -2.86
CA ARG A 169 -8.05 17.75 -3.99
C ARG A 169 -8.72 19.12 -3.94
N SER A 170 -9.12 19.58 -2.75
CA SER A 170 -9.72 20.92 -2.59
C SER A 170 -8.77 22.06 -2.96
N LYS A 171 -7.45 21.80 -2.93
CA LYS A 171 -6.39 22.72 -3.35
C LYS A 171 -5.97 22.54 -4.82
N GLY A 172 -6.59 21.60 -5.55
CA GLY A 172 -6.26 21.30 -6.95
C GLY A 172 -5.12 20.31 -7.16
N PHE A 173 -4.71 19.56 -6.13
CA PHE A 173 -3.62 18.60 -6.20
C PHE A 173 -4.09 17.14 -6.17
N GLY A 174 -3.29 16.24 -6.75
CA GLY A 174 -3.62 14.82 -6.85
C GLY A 174 -3.47 14.05 -5.53
N ASN A 175 -2.52 14.46 -4.68
CA ASN A 175 -2.19 13.77 -3.43
C ASN A 175 -1.61 14.74 -2.38
N ALA A 176 -1.41 14.27 -1.16
CA ALA A 176 -0.80 15.04 -0.08
C ALA A 176 0.59 14.48 0.29
N LEU A 177 1.58 15.35 0.48
CA LEU A 177 2.83 15.00 1.17
C LEU A 177 2.62 15.21 2.67
N VAL A 178 2.84 14.16 3.47
CA VAL A 178 2.36 14.09 4.84
C VAL A 178 3.53 14.00 5.82
N ALA A 179 3.48 14.85 6.84
CA ALA A 179 4.44 14.80 7.94
C ALA A 179 4.03 13.82 9.04
N ASP A 180 5.02 13.31 9.75
CA ASP A 180 4.86 12.65 11.04
C ASP A 180 4.50 13.65 12.16
N ALA A 181 4.30 13.13 13.37
CA ALA A 181 3.98 13.95 14.54
C ALA A 181 5.06 15.00 14.86
N MET A 182 6.32 14.75 14.52
CA MET A 182 7.46 15.65 14.75
C MET A 182 7.62 16.72 13.65
N GLY A 183 6.87 16.60 12.55
CA GLY A 183 6.92 17.54 11.43
C GLY A 183 7.87 17.13 10.30
N ASN A 184 8.47 15.95 10.37
CA ASN A 184 9.30 15.41 9.29
C ASN A 184 8.41 14.72 8.26
N VAL A 185 8.78 14.74 6.99
CA VAL A 185 8.06 14.01 5.94
C VAL A 185 8.13 12.51 6.21
N ALA A 186 6.96 11.85 6.20
CA ALA A 186 6.83 10.42 6.40
C ALA A 186 6.52 9.69 5.08
N GLU A 187 5.44 10.08 4.41
CA GLU A 187 4.98 9.48 3.15
C GLU A 187 3.95 10.39 2.47
N THR A 188 3.36 9.95 1.36
CA THR A 188 2.13 10.57 0.86
C THR A 188 0.89 9.94 1.49
N ALA A 189 -0.30 10.52 1.25
CA ALA A 189 -1.53 9.93 1.75
C ALA A 189 -1.85 8.53 1.19
N THR A 190 -1.14 8.02 0.18
CA THR A 190 -1.43 6.70 -0.41
C THR A 190 -0.24 5.77 -0.62
N ALA A 191 0.99 6.28 -0.49
CA ALA A 191 2.20 5.56 -0.91
C ALA A 191 3.45 6.14 -0.25
N ASN A 192 4.49 5.32 -0.11
CA ASN A 192 5.80 5.80 0.31
C ASN A 192 6.37 6.78 -0.73
N VAL A 193 7.20 7.71 -0.29
CA VAL A 193 7.75 8.78 -1.13
C VAL A 193 9.27 8.69 -1.19
N PHE A 194 9.81 9.04 -2.35
CA PHE A 194 11.24 9.16 -2.61
C PHE A 194 11.50 10.52 -3.28
N MET A 195 12.66 11.09 -3.01
CA MET A 195 13.21 12.22 -3.75
C MET A 195 14.59 11.86 -4.31
N VAL A 196 14.99 12.56 -5.36
CA VAL A 196 16.33 12.47 -5.95
C VAL A 196 16.97 13.83 -5.82
N LYS A 197 18.22 13.85 -5.36
CA LYS A 197 19.05 15.06 -5.35
C LYS A 197 20.47 14.74 -5.77
N ASP A 198 20.96 15.43 -6.79
CA ASP A 198 22.32 15.29 -7.31
C ASP A 198 22.69 13.82 -7.64
N GLY A 199 21.71 13.07 -8.16
CA GLY A 199 21.85 11.65 -8.52
C GLY A 199 21.71 10.67 -7.35
N VAL A 200 21.61 11.13 -6.10
CA VAL A 200 21.39 10.30 -4.92
C VAL A 200 19.89 10.19 -4.62
N VAL A 201 19.42 8.99 -4.28
CA VAL A 201 18.02 8.74 -3.92
C VAL A 201 17.86 8.83 -2.40
N PHE A 202 16.90 9.63 -1.95
CA PHE A 202 16.54 9.76 -0.54
C PHE A 202 15.09 9.32 -0.31
N THR A 203 14.84 8.71 0.84
CA THR A 203 13.49 8.38 1.30
C THR A 203 13.40 8.51 2.81
N PRO A 204 12.23 8.85 3.38
CA PRO A 204 12.07 8.90 4.82
C PRO A 204 12.52 7.60 5.49
N VAL A 205 13.33 7.74 6.54
CA VAL A 205 13.75 6.62 7.39
C VAL A 205 12.51 6.05 8.11
N PRO A 206 12.33 4.71 8.14
CA PRO A 206 11.19 4.13 8.85
C PRO A 206 11.25 4.43 10.35
N ASN A 207 10.24 5.12 10.87
CA ASN A 207 10.15 5.51 12.28
C ASN A 207 8.88 5.01 12.98
N GLY A 208 8.10 4.14 12.33
CA GLY A 208 6.88 3.55 12.89
C GLY A 208 5.61 4.39 12.73
N THR A 209 5.68 5.61 12.17
CA THR A 209 4.49 6.45 11.90
C THR A 209 3.84 6.16 10.54
N PHE A 210 4.54 5.39 9.70
CA PHE A 210 4.10 4.99 8.37
C PHE A 210 4.52 3.55 8.08
N LEU A 211 3.87 2.93 7.09
CA LEU A 211 4.22 1.58 6.68
C LEU A 211 5.49 1.62 5.83
N SER A 212 6.56 0.97 6.30
CA SER A 212 7.71 0.67 5.44
C SER A 212 7.28 -0.35 4.38
N GLY A 213 6.93 0.15 3.19
CA GLY A 213 6.28 -0.65 2.16
C GLY A 213 7.17 -1.73 1.57
N ILE A 214 6.56 -2.84 1.14
CA ILE A 214 7.25 -3.92 0.43
C ILE A 214 7.82 -3.41 -0.91
N THR A 215 7.03 -2.64 -1.67
CA THR A 215 7.50 -2.00 -2.91
C THR A 215 8.61 -0.98 -2.66
N ARG A 216 8.58 -0.26 -1.53
CA ARG A 216 9.67 0.64 -1.09
C ARG A 216 10.96 -0.16 -0.88
N ALA A 217 10.90 -1.23 -0.09
CA ALA A 217 12.05 -2.10 0.16
C ALA A 217 12.62 -2.69 -1.14
N ARG A 218 11.74 -3.08 -2.07
CA ARG A 218 12.15 -3.61 -3.37
C ARG A 218 12.91 -2.59 -4.22
N HIS A 219 12.41 -1.35 -4.32
CA HIS A 219 13.11 -0.29 -5.05
C HIS A 219 14.48 0.03 -4.45
N ILE A 220 14.57 0.09 -3.11
CA ILE A 220 15.85 0.29 -2.41
C ILE A 220 16.84 -0.82 -2.76
N ALA A 221 16.40 -2.09 -2.73
CA ALA A 221 17.25 -3.22 -3.06
C ALA A 221 17.72 -3.18 -4.53
N ASN A 222 16.81 -2.92 -5.46
CA ASN A 222 17.11 -2.88 -6.89
C ASN A 222 18.06 -1.73 -7.24
N LEU A 223 17.82 -0.53 -6.70
CA LEU A 223 18.69 0.64 -6.90
C LEU A 223 20.10 0.41 -6.35
N ARG A 224 20.22 -0.12 -5.13
CA ARG A 224 21.53 -0.44 -4.53
C ARG A 224 22.28 -1.51 -5.34
N ALA A 225 21.57 -2.50 -5.88
CA ALA A 225 22.17 -3.52 -6.74
C ALA A 225 22.66 -2.94 -8.08
N ASP A 226 22.04 -1.87 -8.57
CA ASP A 226 22.43 -1.11 -9.77
C ASP A 226 23.53 -0.05 -9.49
N GLY A 227 24.00 0.05 -8.24
CA GLY A 227 25.05 0.99 -7.85
C GLY A 227 24.56 2.42 -7.58
N VAL A 228 23.25 2.63 -7.46
CA VAL A 228 22.67 3.93 -7.05
C VAL A 228 22.70 4.05 -5.53
N ASP A 229 23.20 5.18 -5.03
CA ASP A 229 23.18 5.49 -3.60
C ASP A 229 21.74 5.77 -3.12
N VAL A 230 21.30 5.00 -2.12
CA VAL A 230 19.97 5.13 -1.52
C VAL A 230 20.09 5.38 -0.02
N VAL A 231 19.74 6.60 0.40
CA VAL A 231 19.86 7.09 1.77
C VAL A 231 18.48 7.12 2.43
N GLU A 232 18.34 6.36 3.51
CA GLU A 232 17.16 6.40 4.36
C GLU A 232 17.45 7.39 5.51
N THR A 233 16.82 8.56 5.49
CA THR A 233 17.12 9.66 6.43
C THR A 233 15.87 10.43 6.85
N VAL A 234 16.01 11.31 7.83
CA VAL A 234 14.97 12.28 8.18
C VAL A 234 14.93 13.33 7.06
N LEU A 235 13.73 13.56 6.52
CA LEU A 235 13.48 14.53 5.45
C LEU A 235 12.43 15.55 5.90
N THR A 236 12.58 16.78 5.46
CA THR A 236 11.68 17.90 5.68
C THR A 236 10.96 18.26 4.39
N PHE A 237 9.93 19.10 4.46
CA PHE A 237 9.29 19.61 3.24
C PHE A 237 10.23 20.44 2.37
N GLU A 238 11.23 21.10 2.97
CA GLU A 238 12.22 21.90 2.24
C GLU A 238 13.13 21.03 1.38
N ASP A 239 13.51 19.84 1.88
CA ASP A 239 14.27 18.87 1.10
C ASP A 239 13.53 18.48 -0.19
N PHE A 240 12.20 18.34 -0.12
CA PHE A 240 11.37 18.08 -1.29
C PHE A 240 11.31 19.28 -2.23
N HIS A 241 11.14 20.53 -1.72
CA HIS A 241 11.20 21.72 -2.59
C HIS A 241 12.55 21.85 -3.34
N GLY A 242 13.63 21.38 -2.74
CA GLY A 242 14.97 21.35 -3.33
C GLY A 242 15.30 20.13 -4.20
N ALA A 243 14.38 19.15 -4.31
CA ALA A 243 14.59 17.90 -5.03
C ALA A 243 14.59 18.09 -6.55
N ASP A 244 15.36 17.26 -7.26
CA ASP A 244 15.41 17.25 -8.72
C ASP A 244 14.29 16.37 -9.32
N GLU A 245 14.00 15.23 -8.67
CA GLU A 245 12.91 14.34 -9.01
C GLU A 245 12.18 13.86 -7.73
N VAL A 246 10.88 13.56 -7.85
CA VAL A 246 10.09 12.96 -6.77
C VAL A 246 9.24 11.84 -7.37
N PHE A 247 9.12 10.71 -6.67
CA PHE A 247 8.24 9.62 -7.09
C PHE A 247 7.63 8.88 -5.89
N LEU A 248 6.49 8.24 -6.15
CA LEU A 248 5.78 7.43 -5.17
C LEU A 248 6.03 5.95 -5.41
N SER A 249 6.15 5.19 -4.33
CA SER A 249 6.25 3.73 -4.34
C SER A 249 5.06 3.11 -3.60
N GLY A 250 4.33 2.26 -4.30
CA GLY A 250 3.19 1.57 -3.74
C GLY A 250 2.71 0.44 -4.62
N ASN A 251 2.04 -0.56 -4.05
CA ASN A 251 1.71 -1.77 -4.78
C ASN A 251 0.84 -1.55 -6.03
N PHE A 252 -0.08 -0.58 -6.00
CA PHE A 252 -1.06 -0.40 -7.08
C PHE A 252 -0.41 0.00 -8.42
N ALA A 253 0.44 1.04 -8.40
CA ALA A 253 1.12 1.57 -9.59
C ALA A 253 2.59 1.15 -9.71
N LYS A 254 3.17 0.57 -8.64
CA LYS A 254 4.60 0.26 -8.43
C LYS A 254 5.49 1.49 -8.33
N VAL A 255 5.39 2.39 -9.31
CA VAL A 255 6.06 3.70 -9.36
C VAL A 255 5.10 4.71 -9.95
N THR A 256 4.94 5.86 -9.29
CA THR A 256 4.21 7.01 -9.85
C THR A 256 5.08 8.24 -9.79
N PRO A 257 5.50 8.81 -10.94
CA PRO A 257 6.23 10.07 -10.95
C PRO A 257 5.41 11.22 -10.36
N VAL A 258 6.08 12.13 -9.67
CA VAL A 258 5.49 13.37 -9.17
C VAL A 258 6.01 14.53 -9.99
N THR A 259 5.12 15.34 -10.55
CA THR A 259 5.48 16.48 -11.42
C THR A 259 5.39 17.83 -10.73
N GLY A 260 4.90 17.88 -9.49
CA GLY A 260 4.96 19.10 -8.71
C GLY A 260 4.60 18.93 -7.24
N PHE A 261 5.04 19.87 -6.42
CA PHE A 261 4.74 19.99 -5.00
C PHE A 261 4.51 21.46 -4.65
N ASP A 262 3.27 21.81 -4.30
CA ASP A 262 2.84 23.21 -4.18
C ASP A 262 3.25 24.01 -5.44
N GLU A 263 4.09 25.04 -5.32
CA GLU A 263 4.60 25.82 -6.47
C GLU A 263 5.83 25.21 -7.16
N THR A 264 6.46 24.19 -6.57
CA THR A 264 7.63 23.52 -7.15
C THR A 264 7.20 22.60 -8.28
N VAL A 265 7.89 22.68 -9.42
CA VAL A 265 7.71 21.80 -10.58
C VAL A 265 8.89 20.84 -10.66
N TYR A 266 8.61 19.55 -10.80
CA TYR A 266 9.63 18.52 -11.00
C TYR A 266 9.61 18.00 -12.42
N GLN A 267 10.77 17.53 -12.87
CA GLN A 267 10.86 16.76 -14.11
C GLN A 267 10.64 15.27 -13.79
N VAL A 268 10.03 14.54 -14.72
CA VAL A 268 10.18 13.07 -14.71
C VAL A 268 11.57 12.79 -15.24
N GLY A 269 12.55 12.65 -14.34
CA GLY A 269 13.95 12.55 -14.70
C GLY A 269 14.43 11.11 -14.95
N PRO A 270 15.73 10.93 -15.23
CA PRO A 270 16.30 9.63 -15.56
C PRO A 270 16.21 8.62 -14.40
N VAL A 271 16.33 9.07 -13.14
CA VAL A 271 16.34 8.15 -11.99
C VAL A 271 14.96 7.55 -11.77
N THR A 272 13.89 8.34 -11.87
CA THR A 272 12.50 7.83 -11.75
C THR A 272 12.19 6.82 -12.85
N ARG A 273 12.67 7.04 -14.07
CA ARG A 273 12.52 6.07 -15.18
C ARG A 273 13.31 4.78 -14.90
N LEU A 274 14.54 4.90 -14.42
CA LEU A 274 15.38 3.77 -14.03
C LEU A 274 14.71 2.93 -12.93
N VAL A 275 14.16 3.55 -11.89
CA VAL A 275 13.43 2.84 -10.81
C VAL A 275 12.31 1.97 -11.37
N ARG A 276 11.52 2.50 -12.32
CA ARG A 276 10.47 1.73 -12.97
C ARG A 276 11.05 0.58 -13.78
N GLN A 277 12.08 0.84 -14.59
CA GLN A 277 12.73 -0.19 -15.41
C GLN A 277 13.26 -1.33 -14.54
N LEU A 278 14.05 -1.02 -13.52
CA LEU A 278 14.63 -2.02 -12.60
C LEU A 278 13.55 -2.85 -11.89
N TYR A 279 12.41 -2.26 -11.53
CA TYR A 279 11.30 -3.00 -10.94
C TYR A 279 10.68 -3.99 -11.93
N TRP A 280 10.46 -3.58 -13.18
CA TRP A 280 9.91 -4.46 -14.22
C TRP A 280 10.89 -5.58 -14.58
N ASP A 281 12.18 -5.26 -14.74
CA ASP A 281 13.22 -6.25 -15.04
C ASP A 281 13.34 -7.29 -13.91
N TRP A 282 13.33 -6.83 -12.65
CA TRP A 282 13.31 -7.73 -11.50
C TRP A 282 12.03 -8.59 -11.44
N ALA A 283 10.86 -7.99 -11.62
CA ALA A 283 9.59 -8.70 -11.53
C ALA A 283 9.47 -9.83 -12.57
N HIS A 284 10.07 -9.66 -13.76
CA HIS A 284 10.07 -10.68 -14.81
C HIS A 284 11.19 -11.71 -14.71
N SER A 285 12.26 -11.44 -13.95
CA SER A 285 13.40 -12.35 -13.80
C SER A 285 13.33 -13.19 -12.53
N ALA A 286 12.75 -12.66 -11.45
CA ALA A 286 12.77 -13.28 -10.13
C ALA A 286 11.47 -13.09 -9.31
N GLY A 287 10.43 -12.47 -9.90
CA GLY A 287 9.17 -12.11 -9.22
C GLY A 287 8.01 -13.09 -9.40
#